data_AF-A0A950N0G6-F1
#
_entry.id   AF-A0A950N0G6-F1
#
_cell.length_a   1.000
_cell.length_b   1.000
_cell.length_c   1.000
_cell.angle_alpha   90.00
_cell.angle_beta   90.00
_cell.angle_gamma   90.00
#
_symmetry.space_group_name_H-M   'P 1'
#
loop_
_entity.id
_entity.type
_entity.pdbx_description
1 polymer ?
#
loop_
_entity_poly.entity_id
_entity_poly.type
_entity_poly.pdbx_seq_one_letter_code
_entity_poly.pdbx_strand_id
1 'polypeptide(L)' 'LTGKIIEVNKDLAGDLDTLKEEPFEDGWLIRIKPSDPAELESLMTKKEYEEFLEASEEDEKEEKDSKKDDEDVDEDDFV' A
#
# COMPACT_ATOMS: atom_id res chain seq x y z
N LEU A 1 -2.69 16.23 -5.12
CA LEU A 1 -1.33 16.78 -5.10
C LEU A 1 -0.87 17.07 -6.52
N THR A 2 -0.85 18.34 -6.88
CA THR A 2 -0.38 18.85 -8.17
C THR A 2 0.89 19.67 -7.94
N GLY A 3 1.86 19.55 -8.83
CA GLY A 3 3.14 20.23 -8.64
C GLY A 3 4.13 19.98 -9.76
N LYS A 4 5.26 20.68 -9.66
CA LYS A 4 6.37 20.55 -10.62
C LYS A 4 7.44 19.65 -10.04
N ILE A 5 7.89 18.66 -10.81
CA ILE A 5 9.04 17.83 -10.44
C ILE A 5 10.30 18.68 -10.47
N ILE A 6 11.00 18.73 -9.34
CA ILE A 6 12.28 19.43 -9.20
C ILE A 6 13.46 18.47 -9.27
N GLU A 7 13.28 17.23 -8.83
CA GLU A 7 14.34 16.24 -8.76
C GLU A 7 13.76 14.83 -8.89
N VAL A 8 14.52 13.93 -9.51
CA VAL A 8 14.21 12.50 -9.61
C VAL A 8 15.42 11.75 -9.12
N ASN A 9 15.22 10.76 -8.24
CA ASN A 9 16.31 9.95 -7.73
C ASN A 9 16.78 8.99 -8.83
N LYS A 10 17.92 9.33 -9.45
CA LYS A 10 18.52 8.52 -10.53
C LYS A 10 19.32 7.35 -9.98
N ASP A 11 19.71 7.41 -8.71
CA ASP A 11 20.53 6.38 -8.08
C ASP A 11 19.72 5.10 -7.87
N LEU A 12 18.41 5.21 -7.66
CA LEU A 12 17.47 4.09 -7.65
C LEU A 12 17.44 3.28 -8.96
N ALA A 13 17.83 3.86 -10.09
CA ALA A 13 17.92 3.09 -11.33
C ALA A 13 19.08 2.09 -11.33
N GLY A 14 20.11 2.32 -10.50
CA GLY A 14 21.25 1.43 -10.32
C GLY A 14 21.08 0.45 -9.17
N ASP A 15 20.35 0.85 -8.12
CA ASP A 15 20.14 0.05 -6.90
C ASP A 15 18.70 0.20 -6.40
N LEU A 16 17.88 -0.83 -6.66
CA LEU A 16 16.50 -0.89 -6.18
C LEU A 16 16.39 -1.48 -4.77
N ASP A 17 17.46 -2.08 -4.25
CA ASP A 17 17.47 -2.63 -2.89
C ASP A 17 17.39 -1.50 -1.84
N THR A 18 17.90 -0.32 -2.18
CA THR A 18 17.77 0.90 -1.37
C THR A 18 16.30 1.26 -1.08
N LEU A 19 15.35 0.98 -1.99
CA LEU A 19 13.91 1.17 -1.73
C LEU A 19 13.38 0.25 -0.63
N LYS A 20 13.95 -0.96 -0.54
CA LYS A 20 13.55 -1.96 0.43
C LYS A 20 14.16 -1.67 1.80
N GLU A 21 15.42 -1.26 1.84
CA GLU A 21 16.14 -1.02 3.11
C GLU A 21 15.81 0.35 3.71
N GLU A 22 15.80 1.40 2.89
CA GLU A 22 15.70 2.80 3.36
C GLU A 22 14.61 3.60 2.63
N PRO A 23 13.33 3.18 2.72
CA PRO A 23 12.23 3.75 1.93
C PRO A 23 11.98 5.24 2.19
N PHE A 24 12.36 5.75 3.37
CA PHE A 24 12.14 7.14 3.78
C PHE A 24 13.40 8.02 3.73
N GLU A 25 14.58 7.42 3.58
CA GLU A 25 15.85 8.15 3.50
C GLU A 25 16.33 8.17 2.04
N ASP A 26 17.25 7.27 1.67
CA ASP A 26 17.84 7.24 0.33
C ASP A 26 16.92 6.63 -0.74
N GLY A 27 15.84 5.94 -0.32
CA GLY A 27 14.81 5.34 -1.18
C GLY A 27 13.75 6.31 -1.73
N TRP A 28 13.93 7.63 -1.62
CA TRP A 28 12.95 8.59 -2.15
C TRP A 28 12.86 8.52 -3.68
N LEU A 29 11.64 8.64 -4.25
CA LEU A 29 11.43 8.51 -5.70
C LEU A 29 11.63 9.84 -6.44
N ILE A 30 10.86 10.85 -6.06
CA ILE A 30 10.83 12.16 -6.70
C ILE A 30 10.66 13.26 -5.66
N ARG A 31 11.26 14.42 -5.93
CA ARG A 31 10.97 15.65 -5.19
C ARG A 31 10.14 16.56 -6.08
N ILE A 32 9.03 17.02 -5.54
CA ILE A 32 8.10 17.91 -6.23
C ILE A 32 7.97 19.21 -5.43
N LYS A 33 7.85 20.33 -6.15
CA LYS A 33 7.38 21.58 -5.60
C LYS A 33 5.85 21.62 -5.78
N PRO A 34 5.07 21.45 -4.70
CA PRO A 34 3.62 21.52 -4.79
C PRO A 34 3.19 22.90 -5.28
N SER A 35 2.19 22.93 -6.14
CA SER A 35 1.59 24.17 -6.64
C SER A 35 0.75 24.85 -5.57
N ASP A 36 0.08 24.05 -4.73
CA ASP A 36 -0.73 24.50 -3.60
C ASP A 36 -0.35 23.69 -2.34
N PRO A 37 0.10 24.34 -1.25
CA PRO A 37 0.40 23.67 0.01
C PRO A 37 -0.85 23.06 0.69
N ALA A 38 -2.06 23.53 0.40
CA ALA A 38 -3.29 22.98 1.00
C ALA A 38 -3.56 21.52 0.57
N GLU A 39 -3.03 21.09 -0.57
CA GLU A 39 -3.13 19.70 -1.02
C GLU A 39 -2.40 18.71 -0.09
N LEU A 40 -1.50 19.19 0.78
CA LEU A 40 -0.85 18.37 1.81
C LEU A 40 -1.80 18.04 2.98
N GLU A 41 -2.76 18.92 3.28
CA GLU A 41 -3.74 18.69 4.35
C GLU A 41 -4.76 17.60 3.98
N SER A 42 -4.90 17.31 2.68
CA SER A 42 -5.74 16.22 2.17
C SER A 42 -5.06 14.84 2.27
N LEU A 43 -3.79 14.76 2.68
CA LEU A 43 -3.07 13.50 2.82
C LEU A 43 -3.36 12.86 4.18
N MET A 44 -3.40 11.53 4.20
CA MET A 44 -3.55 10.78 5.44
C MET A 44 -2.36 11.05 6.36
N THR A 45 -2.65 11.27 7.64
CA THR A 45 -1.65 11.24 8.68
C THR A 45 -1.16 9.80 8.89
N LYS A 46 0.00 9.66 9.55
CA LYS A 46 0.54 8.33 9.89
C LYS A 46 -0.49 7.44 10.61
N LYS A 47 -1.24 8.01 11.56
CA LYS A 47 -2.26 7.29 12.33
C LYS A 47 -3.43 6.83 11.47
N GLU A 48 -3.92 7.72 10.59
CA GLU A 48 -5.00 7.38 9.66
C GLU A 48 -4.57 6.29 8.66
N TYR A 49 -3.31 6.29 8.25
CA TYR A 49 -2.78 5.23 7.37
C TYR A 49 -2.62 3.89 8.09
N GLU A 50 -2.18 3.88 9.35
CA GLU A 50 -2.13 2.66 10.18
C GLU A 50 -3.54 2.07 10.37
N GLU A 51 -4.53 2.90 10.68
CA GLU A 51 -5.93 2.48 10.80
C GLU A 51 -6.50 1.96 9.47
N PHE A 52 -6.15 2.60 8.34
CA PHE A 52 -6.55 2.15 7.02
C PHE A 52 -6.00 0.76 6.66
N LEU A 53 -4.74 0.48 7.02
CA LEU A 53 -4.14 -0.83 6.82
C LEU A 53 -4.86 -1.91 7.64
N GLU A 54 -5.12 -1.63 8.91
CA GLU A 54 -5.82 -2.58 9.80
C GLU A 54 -7.23 -2.91 9.29
N ALA A 55 -7.98 -1.89 8.86
CA ALA A 55 -9.30 -2.08 8.26
C ALA A 55 -9.25 -2.89 6.96
N SER A 56 -8.25 -2.64 6.11
CA SER A 56 -8.08 -3.35 4.83
C SER A 56 -7.74 -4.84 5.01
N GLU A 57 -7.04 -5.19 6.09
CA GLU A 57 -6.67 -6.58 6.42
C GLU A 57 -7.82 -7.38 7.06
N GLU A 58 -8.83 -6.70 7.62
CA GLU A 58 -10.04 -7.34 8.16
C GLU A 58 -11.02 -7.73 7.03
N ASP A 59 -11.20 -6.87 6.02
CA ASP A 59 -12.06 -7.16 4.84
C ASP A 59 -11.56 -8.39 4.04
N GLU A 60 -10.25 -8.62 3.93
CA GLU A 60 -9.70 -9.80 3.24
C GLU A 60 -9.86 -11.12 4.01
N LYS A 61 -10.05 -11.07 5.34
CA LYS A 61 -10.24 -12.27 6.17
C LYS A 61 -11.67 -12.79 6.11
N GLU A 62 -12.68 -11.91 6.05
CA GLU A 62 -14.09 -12.31 6.00
C GLU A 62 -14.46 -13.03 4.68
N GLU A 63 -13.88 -12.61 3.55
CA GLU A 63 -14.05 -13.27 2.23
C GLU A 63 -13.47 -14.70 2.20
N LYS A 64 -12.41 -14.95 2.98
CA LYS A 64 -11.70 -16.25 2.98
C LYS A 64 -12.37 -17.28 3.90
N ASP A 65 -13.02 -16.84 4.97
CA ASP A 65 -13.83 -17.71 5.85
C ASP A 65 -15.11 -18.17 5.14
N SER A 66 -15.78 -17.30 4.37
CA SER A 66 -17.00 -17.66 3.63
C SER A 66 -16.82 -18.73 2.56
N LYS A 67 -15.61 -18.89 1.99
CA LYS A 67 -15.38 -19.83 0.88
C LYS A 67 -15.09 -21.26 1.35
N LYS A 68 -14.88 -21.48 2.65
CA LYS A 68 -14.50 -22.78 3.19
C LYS A 68 -15.70 -23.71 3.44
N ASP A 69 -16.90 -23.16 3.61
CA ASP A 69 -18.12 -23.94 3.90
C ASP A 69 -18.77 -24.62 2.67
N ASP A 70 -18.33 -24.32 1.43
CA ASP A 70 -18.90 -24.91 0.19
C ASP A 70 -18.07 -26.08 -0.39
N GLU A 71 -16.88 -26.38 0.15
CA GLU A 71 -16.03 -27.50 -0.30
C GLU A 71 -16.20 -28.80 0.53
N ASP A 72 -17.03 -28.81 1.56
CA ASP A 72 -17.44 -30.01 2.32
C ASP A 72 -18.81 -30.54 1.82
N VAL A 73 -18.97 -30.74 0.51
CA VAL A 73 -19.95 -31.71 0.01
C VAL A 73 -19.20 -33.03 -0.09
N ASP A 74 -19.25 -33.82 0.98
CA ASP A 74 -18.76 -35.18 1.04
C ASP A 74 -19.19 -35.95 -0.23
N GLU A 75 -18.25 -36.28 -1.11
CA GLU A 75 -18.40 -37.30 -2.16
C GLU A 75 -18.52 -38.73 -1.56
N ASP A 76 -18.78 -38.86 -0.26
CA ASP A 76 -18.97 -40.11 0.50
C ASP A 76 -20.45 -40.48 0.74
N ASP A 77 -21.43 -39.84 0.06
CA ASP A 77 -22.87 -40.26 0.07
C ASP A 77 -23.30 -41.02 -1.20
N PHE A 78 -22.36 -41.52 -2.01
CA PHE A 78 -22.66 -42.44 -3.12
C PHE A 78 -22.07 -43.83 -2.87
N VAL A 79 -22.57 -44.53 -1.86
CA VAL A 79 -22.45 -45.99 -1.68
C VAL A 79 -23.81 -46.66 -1.80
#